data_AF-A0A9D8TMS9-F1
#
_entry.id   AF-A0A9D8TMS9-F1
#
_cell.length_a   1.000
_cell.length_b   1.000
_cell.length_c   1.000
_cell.angle_alpha   90.00
_cell.angle_beta   90.00
_cell.angle_gamma   90.00
#
_symmetry.space_group_name_H-M   'P 1'
#
loop_
_entity.id
_entity.type
_entity.pdbx_description
1 polymer ?
#
loop_
_entity_poly.entity_id
_entity_poly.type
_entity_poly.pdbx_seq_one_letter_code
_entity_poly.pdbx_strand_id
1 'polypeptide(L)'
;DKASLIEEIRGVIRSSVGNRAKETLIVDFINDTDLDSIADKASIIDSFFEYAQDRQRQEAAELIASENLNEEAARRYITISLKREFASENGTDFNNILPKMSPLNPQYLTKKQKVFQLIAAFVEKFKGVGGKL
;
A
#
# COMPACT_ATOMS: atom_id res chain seq x y z
N ASP A 1 7.75 19.50 -19.15
CA ASP A 1 8.21 18.09 -19.31
C ASP A 1 7.81 17.28 -18.07
N LYS A 2 7.86 15.93 -18.13
CA LYS A 2 7.49 15.07 -16.99
C LYS A 2 8.36 15.30 -15.75
N ALA A 3 9.64 15.64 -15.92
CA ALA A 3 10.56 15.82 -14.80
C ALA A 3 10.19 17.06 -13.95
N SER A 4 9.89 18.19 -14.58
CA SER A 4 9.39 19.40 -13.89
C SER A 4 8.08 19.13 -13.15
N LEU A 5 7.14 18.41 -13.81
CA LEU A 5 5.87 18.04 -13.20
C LEU A 5 6.07 17.17 -11.94
N ILE A 6 6.98 16.20 -11.99
CA ILE A 6 7.32 15.33 -10.86
C ILE A 6 7.90 16.14 -9.70
N GLU A 7 8.82 17.08 -9.96
CA GLU A 7 9.41 17.92 -8.91
C GLU A 7 8.38 18.83 -8.25
N GLU A 8 7.49 19.45 -9.02
CA GLU A 8 6.38 20.25 -8.49
C GLU A 8 5.45 19.42 -7.60
N ILE A 9 5.05 18.24 -8.08
CA ILE A 9 4.16 17.33 -7.34
C ILE A 9 4.82 16.81 -6.07
N ARG A 10 6.12 16.48 -6.09
CA ARG A 10 6.87 16.11 -4.88
C ARG A 10 6.84 17.23 -3.84
N GLY A 11 7.03 18.47 -4.25
CA GLY A 11 6.93 19.64 -3.37
C GLY A 11 5.57 19.73 -2.68
N VAL A 12 4.49 19.61 -3.47
CA VAL A 12 3.10 19.62 -2.95
C VAL A 12 2.85 18.46 -2.00
N ILE A 13 3.19 17.22 -2.38
CA ILE A 13 2.95 16.02 -1.55
C ILE A 13 3.73 16.10 -0.24
N ARG A 14 5.00 16.51 -0.26
CA ARG A 14 5.84 16.58 0.95
C ARG A 14 5.35 17.63 1.95
N SER A 15 4.69 18.69 1.47
CA SER A 15 4.03 19.67 2.33
C SER A 15 2.79 19.11 3.05
N SER A 16 2.17 18.04 2.52
CA SER A 16 1.00 17.39 3.09
C SER A 16 1.38 16.13 3.87
N VAL A 17 1.40 16.22 5.20
CA VAL A 17 1.84 15.12 6.09
C VAL A 17 1.13 13.79 5.79
N GLY A 18 -0.19 13.82 5.55
CA GLY A 18 -0.99 12.62 5.29
C GLY A 18 -0.81 11.98 3.91
N ASN A 19 -0.19 12.68 2.96
CA ASN A 19 -0.03 12.21 1.57
C ASN A 19 1.40 11.77 1.24
N ARG A 20 2.37 11.96 2.14
CA ARG A 20 3.78 11.60 1.89
C ARG A 20 3.97 10.12 1.51
N ALA A 21 3.21 9.23 2.14
CA ALA A 21 3.28 7.80 1.83
C ALA A 21 2.82 7.45 0.41
N LYS A 22 2.10 8.36 -0.27
CA LYS A 22 1.62 8.20 -1.66
C LYS A 22 2.58 8.78 -2.70
N GLU A 23 3.67 9.44 -2.30
CA GLU A 23 4.61 10.09 -3.22
C GLU A 23 5.07 9.15 -4.33
N THR A 24 5.59 7.98 -3.96
CA THR A 24 6.06 6.98 -4.94
C THR A 24 4.93 6.53 -5.86
N LEU A 25 3.73 6.26 -5.33
CA LEU A 25 2.58 5.82 -6.14
C LEU A 25 2.20 6.85 -7.21
N ILE A 26 2.19 8.14 -6.85
CA ILE A 26 1.84 9.24 -7.77
C ILE A 26 2.96 9.47 -8.79
N VAL A 27 4.22 9.42 -8.35
CA VAL A 27 5.37 9.57 -9.25
C VAL A 27 5.42 8.43 -10.26
N ASP A 28 5.19 7.19 -9.82
CA ASP A 28 5.17 6.03 -10.71
C ASP A 28 4.03 6.13 -11.72
N PHE A 29 2.84 6.58 -11.29
CA PHE A 29 1.73 6.85 -12.22
C PHE A 29 2.12 7.85 -13.33
N ILE A 30 2.78 8.96 -12.98
CA ILE A 30 3.21 9.96 -13.97
C ILE A 30 4.25 9.40 -14.93
N ASN A 31 5.17 8.56 -14.44
CA ASN A 31 6.19 7.93 -15.28
C ASN A 31 5.57 6.91 -16.24
N ASP A 32 4.71 6.04 -15.72
CA ASP A 32 4.16 4.89 -16.45
C ASP A 32 2.99 5.26 -17.38
N THR A 33 2.38 6.43 -17.20
CA THR A 33 1.19 6.85 -17.95
C THR A 33 1.53 7.91 -19.00
N ASP A 34 0.94 7.80 -20.19
CA ASP A 34 0.94 8.88 -21.17
C ASP A 34 -0.17 9.90 -20.84
N LEU A 35 0.19 10.93 -20.08
CA LEU A 35 -0.75 11.95 -19.63
C LEU A 35 -1.36 12.77 -20.77
N ASP A 36 -0.66 12.89 -21.91
CA ASP A 36 -1.16 13.64 -23.07
C ASP A 36 -2.31 12.91 -23.79
N SER A 37 -2.45 11.59 -23.55
CA SER A 37 -3.54 10.78 -24.07
C SER A 37 -4.86 10.93 -23.30
N ILE A 38 -4.83 11.57 -22.13
CA ILE A 38 -5.98 11.70 -21.23
C ILE A 38 -6.68 13.04 -21.47
N ALA A 39 -7.95 12.98 -21.91
CA ALA A 39 -8.66 14.14 -22.44
C ALA A 39 -8.99 15.23 -21.41
N ASP A 40 -9.26 14.86 -20.16
CA ASP A 40 -9.68 15.81 -19.14
C ASP A 40 -9.25 15.42 -17.71
N LYS A 41 -9.42 16.35 -16.78
CA LYS A 41 -9.02 16.18 -15.38
C LYS A 41 -9.76 15.05 -14.67
N ALA A 42 -11.03 14.81 -15.01
CA ALA A 42 -11.80 13.72 -14.39
C ALA A 42 -11.22 12.36 -14.81
N SER A 43 -10.89 12.23 -16.10
CA SER A 43 -10.28 11.03 -16.67
C SER A 43 -8.89 10.74 -16.08
N ILE A 44 -8.11 11.77 -15.72
CA ILE A 44 -6.82 11.59 -15.01
C ILE A 44 -7.04 10.99 -13.63
N ILE A 45 -8.07 11.46 -12.91
CA ILE A 45 -8.40 10.96 -11.57
C ILE A 45 -8.83 9.49 -11.65
N ASP A 46 -9.71 9.15 -12.59
CA ASP A 46 -10.17 7.77 -12.78
C ASP A 46 -9.00 6.85 -13.16
N SER A 47 -8.16 7.28 -14.12
CA SER A 47 -6.95 6.55 -14.52
C SER A 47 -5.98 6.34 -13.36
N PHE A 48 -5.81 7.33 -12.48
CA PHE A 48 -4.99 7.19 -11.30
C PHE A 48 -5.56 6.17 -10.31
N PHE A 49 -6.87 6.17 -10.06
CA PHE A 49 -7.48 5.19 -9.16
C PHE A 49 -7.41 3.77 -9.71
N GLU A 50 -7.61 3.58 -11.02
CA GLU A 50 -7.43 2.28 -11.67
C GLU A 50 -5.98 1.79 -11.53
N TYR A 51 -5.01 2.64 -11.87
CA TYR A 51 -3.59 2.35 -11.69
C TYR A 51 -3.23 2.02 -10.22
N ALA A 52 -3.75 2.81 -9.28
CA ALA A 52 -3.49 2.63 -7.86
C ALA A 52 -4.09 1.32 -7.33
N GLN A 53 -5.28 0.93 -7.78
CA GLN A 53 -5.90 -0.35 -7.41
C GLN A 53 -5.13 -1.55 -7.97
N ASP A 54 -4.57 -1.43 -9.17
CA ASP A 54 -3.72 -2.45 -9.77
C ASP A 54 -2.41 -2.62 -8.99
N ARG A 55 -1.73 -1.51 -8.68
CA ARG A 55 -0.55 -1.49 -7.82
C ARG A 55 -0.85 -2.02 -6.42
N GLN A 56 -1.99 -1.66 -5.83
CA GLN A 56 -2.43 -2.15 -4.52
C GLN A 56 -2.54 -3.68 -4.51
N ARG A 57 -3.11 -4.30 -5.56
CA ARG A 57 -3.22 -5.76 -5.69
C ARG A 57 -1.86 -6.43 -5.88
N GLN A 58 -1.00 -5.87 -6.73
CA GLN A 58 0.34 -6.38 -6.98
C GLN A 58 1.20 -6.35 -5.71
N GLU A 59 1.30 -5.19 -5.06
CA GLU A 59 2.11 -5.02 -3.85
C GLU A 59 1.58 -5.83 -2.67
N ALA A 60 0.26 -6.02 -2.55
CA ALA A 60 -0.30 -6.91 -1.53
C ALA A 60 0.11 -8.37 -1.75
N ALA A 61 0.06 -8.85 -3.00
CA ALA A 61 0.50 -10.21 -3.34
C ALA A 61 2.00 -10.40 -3.09
N GLU A 62 2.82 -9.42 -3.46
CA GLU A 62 4.27 -9.43 -3.20
C GLU A 62 4.59 -9.43 -1.71
N LEU A 63 3.90 -8.61 -0.90
CA LEU A 63 4.07 -8.57 0.55
C LEU A 63 3.72 -9.92 1.18
N ILE A 64 2.58 -10.51 0.80
CA ILE A 64 2.13 -11.82 1.28
C ILE A 64 3.16 -12.91 0.93
N ALA A 65 3.64 -12.93 -0.32
CA ALA A 65 4.59 -13.93 -0.77
C ALA A 65 5.98 -13.77 -0.12
N SER A 66 6.52 -12.55 -0.11
CA SER A 66 7.86 -12.26 0.42
C SER A 66 8.00 -12.54 1.92
N GLU A 67 6.93 -12.33 2.68
CA GLU A 67 6.93 -12.62 4.12
C GLU A 67 6.38 -14.02 4.46
N ASN A 68 5.98 -14.80 3.47
CA ASN A 68 5.37 -16.12 3.60
C ASN A 68 4.16 -16.08 4.57
N LEU A 69 3.26 -15.12 4.34
CA LEU A 69 2.07 -14.95 5.17
C LEU A 69 1.00 -15.98 4.79
N ASN A 70 0.07 -16.24 5.71
CA ASN A 70 -1.16 -16.96 5.38
C ASN A 70 -2.00 -16.08 4.43
N GLU A 71 -2.11 -16.50 3.17
CA GLU A 71 -2.70 -15.69 2.10
C GLU A 71 -4.14 -15.24 2.39
N GLU A 72 -5.03 -16.16 2.77
CA GLU A 72 -6.44 -15.82 3.01
C GLU A 72 -6.59 -14.89 4.22
N ALA A 73 -5.88 -15.19 5.31
CA ALA A 73 -5.90 -14.37 6.52
C ALA A 73 -5.29 -12.98 6.27
N ALA A 74 -4.19 -12.91 5.50
CA ALA A 74 -3.52 -11.68 5.15
C ALA A 74 -4.39 -10.79 4.25
N ARG A 75 -4.99 -11.33 3.17
CA ARG A 75 -5.92 -10.56 2.32
C ARG A 75 -7.07 -9.97 3.13
N ARG A 76 -7.66 -10.77 4.02
CA ARG A 76 -8.73 -10.33 4.91
C ARG A 76 -8.28 -9.22 5.86
N TYR A 77 -7.14 -9.41 6.52
CA TYR A 77 -6.57 -8.42 7.44
C TYR A 77 -6.26 -7.10 6.73
N ILE A 78 -5.54 -7.14 5.61
CA ILE A 78 -5.18 -5.94 4.83
C ILE A 78 -6.43 -5.22 4.34
N THR A 79 -7.44 -5.94 3.85
CA THR A 79 -8.72 -5.34 3.42
C THR A 79 -9.40 -4.59 4.58
N ILE A 80 -9.44 -5.19 5.77
CA ILE A 80 -10.02 -4.55 6.96
C ILE A 80 -9.19 -3.32 7.37
N SER A 81 -7.86 -3.43 7.35
CA SER A 81 -6.96 -2.33 7.70
C SER A 81 -7.05 -1.16 6.73
N LEU A 82 -7.15 -1.41 5.42
CA LEU A 82 -7.39 -0.36 4.42
C LEU A 82 -8.74 0.33 4.65
N LYS A 83 -9.79 -0.44 4.95
CA LYS A 83 -11.13 0.12 5.25
C LYS A 83 -11.14 0.95 6.54
N ARG A 84 -10.32 0.59 7.53
CA ARG A 84 -10.14 1.33 8.78
C ARG A 84 -9.12 2.45 8.67
N GLU A 85 -8.36 2.51 7.58
CA GLU A 85 -7.25 3.43 7.33
C GLU A 85 -6.04 3.26 8.27
N PHE A 86 -5.98 2.19 9.05
CA PHE A 86 -4.83 1.84 9.89
C PHE A 86 -4.69 0.32 10.13
N ALA A 87 -3.47 -0.13 10.36
CA ALA A 87 -3.17 -1.48 10.81
C ALA A 87 -3.21 -1.58 12.34
N SER A 88 -3.75 -2.68 12.87
CA SER A 88 -3.90 -2.91 14.31
C SER A 88 -3.31 -4.25 14.72
N GLU A 89 -2.42 -4.26 15.71
CA GLU A 89 -1.94 -5.50 16.35
C GLU A 89 -2.92 -6.04 17.41
N ASN A 90 -3.93 -5.26 17.77
CA ASN A 90 -4.92 -5.67 18.77
C ASN A 90 -5.77 -6.83 18.26
N GLY A 91 -6.01 -7.81 19.14
CA GLY A 91 -6.76 -9.03 18.82
C GLY A 91 -5.88 -10.13 18.23
N THR A 92 -6.51 -11.08 17.53
CA THR A 92 -5.84 -12.26 16.97
C THR A 92 -5.64 -12.19 15.47
N ASP A 93 -6.35 -11.30 14.76
CA ASP A 93 -6.33 -11.21 13.31
C ASP A 93 -4.91 -11.07 12.75
N PHE A 94 -4.13 -10.14 13.30
CA PHE A 94 -2.74 -9.94 12.87
C PHE A 94 -1.87 -11.18 13.14
N ASN A 95 -2.02 -11.82 14.30
CA ASN A 95 -1.23 -13.03 14.60
C ASN A 95 -1.61 -14.20 13.67
N ASN A 96 -2.85 -14.26 13.18
CA ASN A 96 -3.33 -15.31 12.27
C ASN A 96 -2.72 -15.21 10.86
N ILE A 97 -2.21 -14.05 10.45
CA ILE A 97 -1.56 -13.88 9.14
C ILE A 97 -0.12 -14.38 9.15
N LEU A 98 0.52 -14.46 10.32
CA LEU A 98 1.91 -14.86 10.44
C LEU A 98 2.06 -16.35 10.11
N PRO A 99 3.19 -16.76 9.49
CA PRO A 99 3.43 -18.18 9.26
C PRO A 99 3.55 -18.92 10.59
N LYS A 100 3.15 -20.20 10.57
CA LYS A 100 3.24 -21.06 11.75
C LYS A 100 4.69 -21.17 12.20
N MET A 101 4.97 -20.66 13.38
CA MET A 101 6.26 -20.75 14.05
C MET A 101 6.02 -21.00 15.54
N SER A 102 6.97 -21.64 16.21
CA SER A 102 6.94 -21.72 17.66
C SER A 102 7.08 -20.31 18.25
N PRO A 103 6.24 -19.91 19.21
CA PRO A 103 6.42 -18.66 19.95
C PRO A 103 7.77 -18.58 20.69
N LEU A 104 8.41 -19.73 20.95
CA LEU A 104 9.75 -19.83 21.54
C LEU A 104 10.86 -19.63 20.51
N ASN A 105 10.53 -19.48 19.21
CA ASN A 105 11.52 -19.15 18.20
C ASN A 105 12.00 -17.70 18.42
N PRO A 106 13.30 -17.46 18.65
CA PRO A 106 13.82 -16.11 18.91
C PRO A 106 13.56 -15.13 17.76
N GLN A 107 13.36 -15.61 16.53
CA GLN A 107 13.06 -14.79 15.35
C GLN A 107 11.58 -14.38 15.25
N TYR A 108 10.69 -14.98 16.05
CA TYR A 108 9.25 -14.76 15.96
C TYR A 108 8.88 -13.29 16.20
N LEU A 109 9.39 -12.69 17.28
CA LEU A 109 9.09 -11.30 17.64
C LEU A 109 9.61 -10.32 16.58
N THR A 110 10.82 -10.54 16.06
CA THR A 110 11.41 -9.71 15.01
C THR A 110 10.60 -9.78 13.73
N LYS A 111 10.19 -10.99 13.29
CA LYS A 111 9.36 -11.13 12.09
C LYS A 111 7.99 -10.50 12.29
N LYS A 112 7.36 -10.71 13.46
CA LYS A 112 6.09 -10.08 13.81
C LYS A 112 6.15 -8.56 13.67
N GLN A 113 7.15 -7.92 14.28
CA GLN A 113 7.33 -6.48 14.21
C GLN A 113 7.60 -6.00 12.76
N LYS A 114 8.46 -6.71 12.02
CA LYS A 114 8.78 -6.39 10.62
C LYS A 114 7.51 -6.43 9.75
N VAL A 115 6.74 -7.52 9.83
CA VAL A 115 5.50 -7.69 9.07
C VAL A 115 4.49 -6.59 9.43
N PHE A 116 4.37 -6.23 10.71
CA PHE A 116 3.48 -5.16 11.13
C PHE A 116 3.86 -3.82 10.48
N GLN A 117 5.15 -3.46 10.51
CA GLN A 117 5.65 -2.23 9.90
C GLN A 117 5.42 -2.20 8.39
N LEU A 118 5.65 -3.32 7.70
CA LEU A 118 5.39 -3.42 6.26
C LEU A 118 3.90 -3.20 5.94
N ILE A 119 3.00 -3.83 6.69
CA ILE A 119 1.56 -3.66 6.46
C ILE A 119 1.10 -2.26 6.84
N ALA A 120 1.60 -1.68 7.92
CA ALA A 120 1.29 -0.30 8.29
C ALA A 120 1.73 0.69 7.20
N ALA A 121 2.93 0.53 6.64
CA ALA A 121 3.41 1.33 5.52
C ALA A 121 2.55 1.13 4.26
N PHE A 122 2.18 -0.11 3.95
CA PHE A 122 1.27 -0.44 2.86
C PHE A 122 -0.09 0.25 3.01
N VAL A 123 -0.68 0.20 4.21
CA VAL A 123 -1.97 0.85 4.51
C VAL A 123 -1.85 2.36 4.39
N GLU A 124 -0.78 2.98 4.89
CA GLU A 124 -0.56 4.43 4.71
C GLU A 124 -0.45 4.84 3.24
N LYS A 125 0.25 4.03 2.44
CA LYS A 125 0.37 4.24 0.98
C LYS A 125 -1.00 4.14 0.31
N PHE A 126 -1.79 3.10 0.59
CA PHE A 126 -3.00 2.79 -0.18
C PHE A 126 -4.33 3.19 0.48
N LYS A 127 -4.37 3.71 1.71
CA LYS A 127 -5.62 4.20 2.32
C LYS A 127 -6.27 5.26 1.43
N GLY A 128 -7.59 5.14 1.24
CA GLY A 128 -8.39 6.00 0.37
C GLY A 128 -8.40 5.61 -1.12
N VAL A 129 -7.61 4.63 -1.58
CA VAL A 129 -7.62 4.15 -2.98
C VAL A 129 -8.86 3.33 -3.32
N GLY A 130 -9.36 2.55 -2.34
CA GLY A 130 -10.52 1.69 -2.52
C GLY A 130 -10.19 0.37 -3.22
N GLY A 131 -11.14 -0.17 -3.99
CA GLY A 131 -10.99 -1.45 -4.70
C GLY A 131 -11.10 -2.69 -3.81
N LYS A 132 -10.82 -3.86 -4.42
CA LYS A 132 -10.80 -5.17 -3.75
C LYS A 132 -9.43 -5.81 -3.89
N LEU A 133 -9.01 -6.51 -2.84
CA LEU A 133 -7.80 -7.35 -2.79
C LEU A 133 -8.12 -8.82 -3.05
#